data_AF-A0AA87TGI9-F1
#
_entry.id   AF-A0AA87TGI9-F1
#
_cell.length_a   1.000
_cell.length_b   1.000
_cell.length_c   1.000
_cell.angle_alpha   90.00
_cell.angle_beta   90.00
_cell.angle_gamma   90.00
#
_symmetry.space_group_name_H-M   'P 1'
#
loop_
_entity.id
_entity.type
_entity.pdbx_description
1 polymer ?
#
loop_
_entity_poly.entity_id
_entity_poly.type
_entity_poly.pdbx_seq_one_letter_code
_entity_poly.pdbx_strand_id
1 'polypeptide(L)'
;MKKERIVVALGGNALGNNPQEQLALVKETAKSIVALAESGYEIVIGHGNGPQVGMINLAMDYAANGTAGTPAMPFAECGAMSQGYIGYHLQQAIGDELKRRNVKREVVCVITQVLVSEDDPAFTNPSKPIGMFYTKEQADKIKAEKPDQTFVEDAGRGYRRVVPSPQPVAIIERPVIEELVAAGHIVITVGGGGIPVLQKADGLHGVDAVIDKDKSCAKLAADVKADKLVILTAVEQVCINFNKPNQQALSKLNIAEAEKYIAEGHFAKGSMLPKVEACLQFVRNYKDGQAVITSLANAGNALKGGNSTVITAN
;
A
#
# COMPACT_ATOMS: atom_id res chain seq x y z
N MET A 1 -17.19 -14.83 -21.57
CA MET A 1 -16.93 -15.14 -20.14
C MET A 1 -16.81 -13.82 -19.40
N LYS A 2 -17.33 -13.73 -18.16
CA LYS A 2 -17.13 -12.55 -17.30
C LYS A 2 -15.62 -12.42 -17.04
N LYS A 3 -15.06 -11.22 -17.24
CA LYS A 3 -13.66 -10.97 -16.88
C LYS A 3 -13.54 -10.92 -15.36
N GLU A 4 -12.58 -11.65 -14.80
CA GLU A 4 -12.30 -11.56 -13.38
C GLU A 4 -11.56 -10.26 -13.07
N ARG A 5 -12.00 -9.57 -12.03
CA ARG A 5 -11.38 -8.35 -11.52
C ARG A 5 -10.46 -8.66 -10.35
N ILE A 6 -9.23 -8.16 -10.45
CA ILE A 6 -8.22 -8.30 -9.41
C ILE A 6 -7.73 -6.94 -8.94
N VAL A 7 -7.56 -6.79 -7.63
CA VAL A 7 -6.81 -5.69 -7.02
C VAL A 7 -5.48 -6.23 -6.55
N VAL A 8 -4.38 -5.69 -7.08
CA VAL A 8 -3.02 -6.11 -6.76
C VAL A 8 -2.36 -5.08 -5.85
N ALA A 9 -1.92 -5.48 -4.67
CA ALA A 9 -1.14 -4.65 -3.75
C ALA A 9 0.36 -4.94 -3.90
N LEU A 10 1.11 -3.97 -4.41
CA LEU A 10 2.56 -4.06 -4.58
C LEU A 10 3.31 -3.74 -3.29
N GLY A 11 4.17 -4.68 -2.85
CA GLY A 11 5.10 -4.51 -1.74
C GLY A 11 6.29 -3.58 -2.08
N GLY A 12 7.07 -3.19 -1.06
CA GLY A 12 8.24 -2.32 -1.24
C GLY A 12 9.33 -2.94 -2.12
N ASN A 13 9.42 -4.27 -2.16
CA ASN A 13 10.37 -5.01 -3.00
C ASN A 13 10.15 -4.76 -4.50
N ALA A 14 8.96 -4.31 -4.91
CA ALA A 14 8.65 -3.99 -6.29
C ALA A 14 9.14 -2.58 -6.70
N LEU A 15 9.50 -1.72 -5.75
CA LEU A 15 9.72 -0.29 -5.98
C LEU A 15 11.13 0.20 -5.59
N GLY A 16 11.90 -0.57 -4.81
CA GLY A 16 13.25 -0.18 -4.40
C GLY A 16 13.28 1.03 -3.46
N ASN A 17 14.49 1.58 -3.25
CA ASN A 17 14.71 2.65 -2.28
C ASN A 17 15.12 4.00 -2.91
N ASN A 18 15.43 4.02 -4.21
CA ASN A 18 15.83 5.22 -4.96
C ASN A 18 15.33 5.17 -6.41
N PRO A 19 15.41 6.28 -7.18
CA PRO A 19 14.90 6.33 -8.55
C PRO A 19 15.49 5.30 -9.50
N GLN A 20 16.81 5.05 -9.42
CA GLN A 20 17.51 4.12 -10.30
C GLN A 20 17.08 2.68 -10.03
N GLU A 21 17.05 2.28 -8.75
CA GLU A 21 16.52 0.98 -8.33
C GLU A 21 15.05 0.80 -8.71
N GLN A 22 14.22 1.83 -8.50
CA GLN A 22 12.81 1.79 -8.85
C GLN A 22 12.63 1.51 -10.34
N LEU A 23 13.30 2.26 -11.21
CA LEU A 23 13.24 2.05 -12.67
C LEU A 23 13.67 0.63 -13.09
N ALA A 24 14.62 0.02 -12.38
CA ALA A 24 15.03 -1.35 -12.67
C ALA A 24 13.96 -2.37 -12.21
N LEU A 25 13.44 -2.23 -10.98
CA LEU A 25 12.51 -3.18 -10.38
C LEU A 25 11.11 -3.14 -11.00
N VAL A 26 10.63 -1.96 -11.40
CA VAL A 26 9.30 -1.83 -12.02
C VAL A 26 9.22 -2.53 -13.37
N LYS A 27 10.35 -2.80 -14.05
CA LYS A 27 10.36 -3.58 -15.30
C LYS A 27 9.94 -5.03 -15.08
N GLU A 28 10.44 -5.67 -14.02
CA GLU A 28 10.01 -7.03 -13.67
C GLU A 28 8.56 -7.04 -13.18
N THR A 29 8.16 -6.00 -12.43
CA THR A 29 6.75 -5.82 -12.04
C THR A 29 5.85 -5.71 -13.27
N ALA A 30 6.22 -4.90 -14.26
CA ALA A 30 5.47 -4.72 -15.49
C ALA A 30 5.29 -6.04 -16.26
N LYS A 31 6.34 -6.87 -16.36
CA LYS A 31 6.23 -8.20 -17.00
C LYS A 31 5.17 -9.08 -16.34
N SER A 32 5.10 -9.09 -15.01
CA SER A 32 4.09 -9.86 -14.27
C SER A 32 2.69 -9.28 -14.48
N ILE A 33 2.51 -7.96 -14.37
CA ILE A 33 1.21 -7.30 -14.58
C ILE A 33 0.70 -7.53 -16.00
N VAL A 34 1.56 -7.40 -17.02
CA VAL A 34 1.15 -7.62 -18.41
C VAL A 34 0.80 -9.09 -18.67
N ALA A 35 1.49 -10.05 -18.04
CA ALA A 35 1.10 -11.46 -18.12
C ALA A 35 -0.31 -11.73 -17.53
N LEU A 36 -0.67 -11.02 -16.45
CA LEU A 36 -2.03 -11.04 -15.91
C LEU A 36 -3.02 -10.40 -16.90
N ALA A 37 -2.64 -9.29 -17.52
CA ALA A 37 -3.48 -8.61 -18.51
C ALA A 37 -3.75 -9.50 -19.73
N GLU A 38 -2.75 -10.23 -20.22
CA GLU A 38 -2.86 -11.23 -21.30
C GLU A 38 -3.79 -12.39 -20.93
N SER A 39 -3.85 -12.73 -19.65
CA SER A 39 -4.78 -13.75 -19.11
C SER A 39 -6.22 -13.26 -19.01
N GLY A 40 -6.50 -11.99 -19.37
CA GLY A 40 -7.86 -11.44 -19.48
C GLY A 40 -8.39 -10.76 -18.22
N TYR A 41 -7.58 -10.61 -17.17
CA TYR A 41 -8.00 -9.98 -15.91
C TYR A 41 -8.25 -8.47 -16.06
N GLU A 42 -9.28 -7.95 -15.39
CA GLU A 42 -9.41 -6.53 -15.07
C GLU A 42 -8.49 -6.21 -13.89
N ILE A 43 -7.61 -5.21 -14.01
CA ILE A 43 -6.49 -5.04 -13.08
C ILE A 43 -6.51 -3.64 -12.48
N VAL A 44 -6.57 -3.61 -11.16
CA VAL A 44 -6.30 -2.43 -10.32
C VAL A 44 -5.00 -2.69 -9.57
N ILE A 45 -4.13 -1.69 -9.47
CA ILE A 45 -2.82 -1.78 -8.82
C ILE A 45 -2.76 -0.72 -7.72
N GLY A 46 -2.66 -1.16 -6.48
CA GLY A 46 -2.20 -0.34 -5.37
C GLY A 46 -0.74 -0.62 -5.06
N HIS A 47 -0.07 0.33 -4.40
CA HIS A 47 1.34 0.18 -4.05
C HIS A 47 1.70 0.89 -2.75
N GLY A 48 2.82 0.49 -2.12
CA GLY A 48 3.39 1.24 -1.00
C GLY A 48 4.22 2.43 -1.46
N ASN A 49 4.64 3.29 -0.54
CA ASN A 49 5.48 4.45 -0.87
C ASN A 49 6.56 4.75 0.18
N GLY A 50 6.76 3.90 1.19
CA GLY A 50 7.58 4.20 2.38
C GLY A 50 8.94 4.83 2.09
N PRO A 51 9.83 4.18 1.30
CA PRO A 51 11.11 4.77 0.92
C PRO A 51 10.97 6.08 0.13
N GLN A 52 10.03 6.14 -0.80
CA GLN A 52 9.83 7.27 -1.72
C GLN A 52 9.29 8.51 -1.00
N VAL A 53 8.22 8.36 -0.21
CA VAL A 53 7.65 9.45 0.59
C VAL A 53 8.62 9.88 1.68
N GLY A 54 9.39 8.96 2.25
CA GLY A 54 10.46 9.26 3.20
C GLY A 54 11.53 10.16 2.58
N MET A 55 12.01 9.82 1.38
CA MET A 55 12.99 10.63 0.64
C MET A 55 12.44 12.01 0.28
N ILE A 56 11.21 12.10 -0.23
CA ILE A 56 10.56 13.37 -0.57
C ILE A 56 10.40 14.25 0.67
N ASN A 57 9.83 13.70 1.74
CA ASN A 57 9.63 14.44 2.97
C ASN A 57 10.96 14.91 3.57
N LEU A 58 11.97 14.05 3.58
CA LEU A 58 13.30 14.41 4.07
C LEU A 58 13.91 15.59 3.30
N ALA A 59 13.81 15.56 1.96
CA ALA A 59 14.32 16.64 1.12
C ALA A 59 13.58 17.96 1.35
N MET A 60 12.24 17.91 1.47
CA MET A 60 11.42 19.09 1.76
C MET A 60 11.69 19.65 3.17
N ASP A 61 11.84 18.79 4.17
CA ASP A 61 12.20 19.18 5.54
C ASP A 61 13.56 19.89 5.57
N TYR A 62 14.58 19.35 4.88
CA TYR A 62 15.90 20.00 4.81
C TYR A 62 15.85 21.33 4.06
N ALA A 63 15.08 21.43 2.98
CA ALA A 63 14.97 22.67 2.21
C ALA A 63 14.23 23.77 3.00
N ALA A 64 13.20 23.40 3.77
CA ALA A 64 12.42 24.32 4.58
C ALA A 64 13.15 24.83 5.83
N ASN A 65 14.00 23.99 6.44
CA ASN A 65 14.77 24.34 7.64
C ASN A 65 16.22 24.77 7.33
N GLY A 66 16.63 24.67 6.07
CA GLY A 66 17.97 25.02 5.60
C GLY A 66 18.06 26.43 5.01
N THR A 67 19.11 26.67 4.22
CA THR A 67 19.36 27.97 3.55
C THR A 67 18.55 28.17 2.27
N ALA A 68 17.89 27.13 1.77
CA ALA A 68 17.11 27.19 0.52
C ALA A 68 15.82 28.02 0.67
N GLY A 69 15.27 28.12 1.90
CA GLY A 69 14.13 28.98 2.20
C GLY A 69 12.82 28.57 1.53
N THR A 70 12.64 27.28 1.21
CA THR A 70 11.37 26.78 0.66
C THR A 70 10.30 26.69 1.75
N PRO A 71 9.00 26.83 1.43
CA PRO A 71 7.94 26.58 2.42
C PRO A 71 7.98 25.15 2.97
N ALA A 72 7.53 24.97 4.21
CA ALA A 72 7.31 23.65 4.78
C ALA A 72 6.21 22.92 3.98
N MET A 73 6.50 21.69 3.54
CA MET A 73 5.56 20.87 2.81
C MET A 73 4.84 19.93 3.79
N PRO A 74 3.51 19.93 3.88
CA PRO A 74 2.81 18.98 4.72
C PRO A 74 2.96 17.55 4.18
N PHE A 75 2.75 16.57 5.04
CA PHE A 75 3.06 15.18 4.73
C PHE A 75 2.08 14.59 3.69
N ALA A 76 0.85 15.09 3.67
CA ALA A 76 -0.16 14.72 2.67
C ALA A 76 0.30 15.05 1.24
N GLU A 77 0.91 16.22 1.03
CA GLU A 77 1.47 16.67 -0.26
C GLU A 77 2.69 15.84 -0.65
N CYS A 78 3.57 15.52 0.31
CA CYS A 78 4.65 14.55 0.09
C CYS A 78 4.08 13.18 -0.36
N GLY A 79 2.97 12.76 0.24
CA GLY A 79 2.18 11.60 -0.16
C GLY A 79 1.71 11.69 -1.61
N ALA A 80 1.10 12.82 -2.00
CA ALA A 80 0.65 13.08 -3.37
C ALA A 80 1.79 13.05 -4.38
N MET A 81 2.93 13.69 -4.08
CA MET A 81 4.14 13.65 -4.90
C MET A 81 4.64 12.22 -5.09
N SER A 82 4.60 11.40 -4.03
CA SER A 82 5.02 10.00 -4.10
C SER A 82 4.12 9.16 -5.02
N GLN A 83 2.82 9.46 -5.09
CA GLN A 83 1.91 8.81 -6.03
C GLN A 83 2.27 9.16 -7.47
N GLY A 84 2.49 10.45 -7.77
CA GLY A 84 2.91 10.89 -9.11
C GLY A 84 4.23 10.26 -9.53
N TYR A 85 5.21 10.24 -8.63
CA TYR A 85 6.54 9.66 -8.88
C TYR A 85 6.51 8.14 -9.14
N ILE A 86 5.89 7.37 -8.25
CA ILE A 86 5.80 5.91 -8.40
C ILE A 86 4.88 5.54 -9.57
N GLY A 87 3.75 6.23 -9.67
CA GLY A 87 2.78 6.07 -10.74
C GLY A 87 3.39 6.30 -12.11
N TYR A 88 4.21 7.34 -12.27
CA TYR A 88 4.96 7.60 -13.49
C TYR A 88 5.86 6.42 -13.89
N HIS A 89 6.69 5.91 -12.97
CA HIS A 89 7.59 4.78 -13.25
C HIS A 89 6.82 3.51 -13.62
N LEU A 90 5.76 3.19 -12.87
CA LEU A 90 4.92 2.02 -13.14
C LEU A 90 4.18 2.15 -14.47
N GLN A 91 3.57 3.30 -14.74
CA GLN A 91 2.82 3.56 -15.97
C GLN A 91 3.73 3.48 -17.19
N GLN A 92 4.95 4.04 -17.11
CA GLN A 92 5.95 3.92 -18.18
C GLN A 92 6.33 2.45 -18.41
N ALA A 93 6.73 1.73 -17.37
CA ALA A 93 7.20 0.35 -17.50
C ALA A 93 6.09 -0.61 -18.00
N ILE A 94 4.87 -0.47 -17.49
CA ILE A 94 3.72 -1.26 -17.93
C ILE A 94 3.36 -0.90 -19.38
N GLY A 95 3.32 0.38 -19.73
CA GLY A 95 3.02 0.83 -21.10
C GLY A 95 4.02 0.31 -22.13
N ASP A 96 5.31 0.34 -21.81
CA ASP A 96 6.36 -0.19 -22.68
C ASP A 96 6.23 -1.72 -22.84
N GLU A 97 5.93 -2.42 -21.76
CA GLU A 97 5.74 -3.88 -21.78
C GLU A 97 4.48 -4.30 -22.56
N LEU A 98 3.37 -3.55 -22.43
CA LEU A 98 2.15 -3.74 -23.22
C LEU A 98 2.46 -3.61 -24.72
N LYS A 99 3.19 -2.57 -25.12
CA LYS A 99 3.63 -2.37 -26.52
C LYS A 99 4.52 -3.51 -26.98
N ARG A 100 5.51 -3.90 -26.17
CA ARG A 100 6.45 -4.99 -26.48
C ARG A 100 5.74 -6.32 -26.74
N ARG A 101 4.67 -6.60 -26.01
CA ARG A 101 3.85 -7.83 -26.16
C ARG A 101 2.65 -7.67 -27.10
N ASN A 102 2.48 -6.50 -27.73
CA ASN A 102 1.34 -6.19 -28.59
C ASN A 102 -0.03 -6.39 -27.90
N VAL A 103 -0.11 -6.05 -26.60
CA VAL A 103 -1.34 -6.12 -25.80
C VAL A 103 -2.07 -4.79 -25.89
N LYS A 104 -3.27 -4.80 -26.48
CA LYS A 104 -4.09 -3.59 -26.69
C LYS A 104 -4.85 -3.20 -25.42
N ARG A 105 -4.14 -2.57 -24.48
CA ARG A 105 -4.70 -1.94 -23.28
C ARG A 105 -3.91 -0.67 -22.99
N GLU A 106 -4.54 0.25 -22.26
CA GLU A 106 -3.86 1.41 -21.71
C GLU A 106 -3.62 1.23 -20.21
N VAL A 107 -2.64 1.94 -19.68
CA VAL A 107 -2.36 2.03 -18.25
C VAL A 107 -2.46 3.49 -17.82
N VAL A 108 -3.11 3.73 -16.67
CA VAL A 108 -3.33 5.08 -16.13
C VAL A 108 -3.10 5.10 -14.63
N CYS A 109 -2.43 6.13 -14.15
CA CYS A 109 -2.29 6.44 -12.73
C CYS A 109 -3.30 7.50 -12.31
N VAL A 110 -4.08 7.20 -11.27
CA VAL A 110 -5.06 8.09 -10.67
C VAL A 110 -4.52 8.57 -9.33
N ILE A 111 -4.28 9.89 -9.19
CA ILE A 111 -4.02 10.47 -7.87
C ILE A 111 -5.25 10.22 -6.99
N THR A 112 -5.03 9.64 -5.83
CA THR A 112 -6.12 9.07 -5.02
C THR A 112 -6.09 9.61 -3.60
N GLN A 113 -7.23 10.16 -3.19
CA GLN A 113 -7.55 10.56 -1.83
C GLN A 113 -8.33 9.45 -1.13
N VAL A 114 -8.06 9.29 0.17
CA VAL A 114 -8.72 8.29 1.00
C VAL A 114 -9.23 8.95 2.26
N LEU A 115 -10.55 8.92 2.42
CA LEU A 115 -11.24 9.41 3.59
C LEU A 115 -10.84 8.57 4.80
N VAL A 116 -10.50 9.24 5.89
CA VAL A 116 -10.22 8.64 7.20
C VAL A 116 -11.14 9.26 8.26
N SER A 117 -11.30 8.59 9.40
CA SER A 117 -12.11 9.08 10.51
C SER A 117 -11.28 9.97 11.42
N GLU A 118 -11.79 11.15 11.80
CA GLU A 118 -11.13 12.00 12.80
C GLU A 118 -11.05 11.30 14.18
N ASP A 119 -12.03 10.44 14.48
CA ASP A 119 -12.10 9.64 15.70
C ASP A 119 -11.22 8.36 15.66
N ASP A 120 -10.41 8.16 14.62
CA ASP A 120 -9.56 6.97 14.53
C ASP A 120 -8.53 6.97 15.69
N PRO A 121 -8.42 5.88 16.48
CA PRO A 121 -7.45 5.80 17.59
C PRO A 121 -5.99 6.03 17.19
N ALA A 122 -5.65 5.87 15.91
CA ALA A 122 -4.31 6.17 15.42
C ALA A 122 -3.92 7.65 15.57
N PHE A 123 -4.90 8.58 15.62
CA PHE A 123 -4.64 10.01 15.85
C PHE A 123 -4.21 10.30 17.28
N THR A 124 -4.68 9.51 18.26
CA THR A 124 -4.26 9.66 19.66
C THR A 124 -3.00 8.87 19.99
N ASN A 125 -2.66 7.83 19.21
CA ASN A 125 -1.46 7.02 19.37
C ASN A 125 -0.68 6.84 18.05
N PRO A 126 -0.03 7.90 17.54
CA PRO A 126 0.74 7.83 16.31
C PRO A 126 1.96 6.92 16.48
N SER A 127 2.24 6.10 15.47
CA SER A 127 3.26 5.05 15.57
C SER A 127 4.16 4.90 14.33
N LYS A 128 3.86 5.57 13.21
CA LYS A 128 4.63 5.44 11.98
C LYS A 128 5.74 6.48 11.90
N PRO A 129 7.03 6.11 12.00
CA PRO A 129 8.13 7.08 11.99
C PRO A 129 8.40 7.61 10.57
N ILE A 130 8.57 8.93 10.46
CA ILE A 130 8.80 9.68 9.21
C ILE A 130 9.91 10.72 9.36
N GLY A 131 10.39 11.26 8.24
CA GLY A 131 11.35 12.38 8.21
C GLY A 131 12.74 12.05 8.77
N MET A 132 13.48 13.12 9.06
CA MET A 132 14.86 13.08 9.57
C MET A 132 14.94 12.61 11.04
N PHE A 133 16.16 12.29 11.47
CA PHE A 133 16.48 12.09 12.88
C PHE A 133 16.75 13.44 13.56
N TYR A 134 16.25 13.56 14.78
CA TYR A 134 16.44 14.69 15.68
C TYR A 134 17.18 14.23 16.94
N THR A 135 17.94 15.12 17.57
CA THR A 135 18.33 14.92 18.97
C THR A 135 17.10 15.06 19.87
N LYS A 136 17.21 14.57 21.11
CA LYS A 136 16.14 14.74 22.10
C LYS A 136 15.78 16.22 22.31
N GLU A 137 16.80 17.08 22.42
CA GLU A 137 16.65 18.52 22.61
C GLU A 137 15.93 19.19 21.43
N GLN A 138 16.25 18.79 20.20
CA GLN A 138 15.57 19.29 19.00
C GLN A 138 14.11 18.83 18.96
N ALA A 139 13.85 17.55 19.25
CA ALA A 139 12.49 17.01 19.29
C ALA A 139 11.64 17.68 20.37
N ASP A 140 12.20 17.90 21.56
CA ASP A 140 11.52 18.58 22.66
C ASP A 140 11.22 20.05 22.33
N LYS A 141 12.14 20.75 21.66
CA LYS A 141 11.92 22.11 21.17
C LYS A 141 10.79 22.18 20.14
N ILE A 142 10.81 21.30 19.13
CA ILE A 142 9.76 21.26 18.10
C ILE A 142 8.41 20.94 18.75
N LYS A 143 8.36 19.99 19.69
CA LYS A 143 7.14 19.63 20.39
C LYS A 143 6.58 20.79 21.23
N ALA A 144 7.43 21.66 21.78
CA ALA A 144 6.99 22.87 22.47
C ALA A 144 6.37 23.91 21.52
N GLU A 145 6.88 24.02 20.29
CA GLU A 145 6.38 24.94 19.26
C GLU A 145 5.16 24.38 18.50
N LYS A 146 5.09 23.05 18.35
CA LYS A 146 4.08 22.30 17.61
C LYS A 146 3.58 21.11 18.45
N PRO A 147 2.66 21.35 19.40
CA PRO A 147 2.21 20.34 20.36
C PRO A 147 1.51 19.13 19.74
N ASP A 148 1.01 19.28 18.51
CA ASP A 148 0.39 18.24 17.69
C ASP A 148 1.41 17.23 17.12
N GLN A 149 2.70 17.56 17.11
CA GLN A 149 3.74 16.66 16.63
C GLN A 149 4.25 15.74 17.74
N THR A 150 4.24 14.44 17.44
CA THR A 150 4.77 13.41 18.34
C THR A 150 6.09 12.88 17.81
N PHE A 151 7.04 12.65 18.72
CA PHE A 151 8.36 12.10 18.42
C PHE A 151 8.61 10.86 19.28
N VAL A 152 9.25 9.84 18.70
CA VAL A 152 9.65 8.61 19.40
C VAL A 152 11.14 8.32 19.18
N GLU A 153 11.77 7.70 20.15
CA GLU A 153 13.14 7.21 20.02
C GLU A 153 13.18 6.00 19.06
N ASP A 154 14.09 6.02 18.09
CA ASP A 154 14.25 4.97 17.08
C ASP A 154 15.58 4.25 17.28
N ALA A 155 15.56 3.25 18.18
CA ALA A 155 16.64 2.28 18.41
C ALA A 155 18.04 2.91 18.64
N GLY A 156 18.12 3.97 19.43
CA GLY A 156 19.38 4.65 19.76
C GLY A 156 19.97 5.50 18.63
N ARG A 157 19.29 5.63 17.49
CA ARG A 157 19.74 6.47 16.35
C ARG A 157 19.27 7.91 16.45
N GLY A 158 18.48 8.24 17.47
CA GLY A 158 17.86 9.54 17.69
C GLY A 158 16.33 9.44 17.75
N TYR A 159 15.68 10.59 17.64
CA TYR A 159 14.23 10.74 17.69
C TYR A 159 13.68 11.00 16.29
N ARG A 160 12.50 10.45 15.98
CA ARG A 160 11.81 10.70 14.71
C ARG A 160 10.38 11.12 14.96
N ARG A 161 9.87 12.01 14.10
CA ARG A 161 8.45 12.35 14.07
C ARG A 161 7.66 11.09 13.74
N VAL A 162 6.57 10.85 14.46
CA VAL A 162 5.61 9.80 14.13
C VAL A 162 4.32 10.40 13.65
N VAL A 163 3.68 9.73 12.70
CA VAL A 163 2.36 10.08 12.21
C VAL A 163 1.35 8.94 12.46
N PRO A 164 0.05 9.26 12.52
CA PRO A 164 -1.03 8.30 12.56
C PRO A 164 -1.03 7.35 11.35
N SER A 165 -1.56 6.14 11.56
CA SER A 165 -1.87 5.18 10.50
C SER A 165 -3.33 4.73 10.58
N PRO A 166 -4.27 5.64 10.23
CA PRO A 166 -5.70 5.40 10.39
C PRO A 166 -6.24 4.37 9.38
N GLN A 167 -7.46 3.90 9.65
CA GLN A 167 -8.19 2.98 8.78
C GLN A 167 -8.79 3.72 7.56
N PRO A 168 -8.76 3.13 6.36
CA PRO A 168 -9.40 3.70 5.19
C PRO A 168 -10.94 3.57 5.30
N VAL A 169 -11.64 4.70 5.33
CA VAL A 169 -13.11 4.75 5.38
C VAL A 169 -13.71 4.71 3.98
N ALA A 170 -13.18 5.48 3.04
CA ALA A 170 -13.64 5.48 1.65
C ALA A 170 -12.53 5.93 0.68
N ILE A 171 -12.54 5.37 -0.53
CA ILE A 171 -11.70 5.83 -1.64
C ILE A 171 -12.50 6.87 -2.42
N ILE A 172 -12.03 8.13 -2.46
CA ILE A 172 -12.79 9.24 -3.04
C ILE A 172 -12.96 9.05 -4.55
N GLU A 173 -11.88 8.72 -5.26
CA GLU A 173 -11.89 8.53 -6.72
C GLU A 173 -12.43 7.16 -7.16
N ARG A 174 -13.08 6.38 -6.27
CA ARG A 174 -13.65 5.05 -6.60
C ARG A 174 -14.48 5.06 -7.89
N PRO A 175 -15.45 5.98 -8.11
CA PRO A 175 -16.30 5.93 -9.30
C PRO A 175 -15.48 5.97 -10.60
N VAL A 176 -14.47 6.85 -10.67
CA VAL A 176 -13.57 6.98 -11.83
C VAL A 176 -12.71 5.73 -12.00
N ILE A 177 -12.21 5.15 -10.90
CA ILE A 177 -11.46 3.89 -10.93
C ILE A 177 -12.32 2.77 -11.53
N GLU A 178 -13.58 2.64 -11.12
CA GLU A 178 -14.50 1.62 -11.63
C GLU A 178 -14.77 1.79 -13.13
N GLU A 179 -14.99 3.02 -13.60
CA GLU A 179 -15.18 3.32 -15.02
C GLU A 179 -13.96 2.93 -15.86
N LEU A 180 -12.75 3.32 -15.42
CA LEU A 180 -11.50 3.03 -16.13
C LEU A 180 -11.21 1.52 -16.21
N VAL A 181 -11.46 0.79 -15.11
CA VAL A 181 -11.28 -0.67 -15.07
C VAL A 181 -12.30 -1.36 -15.97
N ALA A 182 -13.56 -0.94 -15.94
CA ALA A 182 -14.62 -1.49 -16.79
C ALA A 182 -14.36 -1.21 -18.29
N ALA A 183 -13.75 -0.07 -18.62
CA ALA A 183 -13.27 0.24 -19.97
C ALA A 183 -12.08 -0.64 -20.41
N GLY A 184 -11.54 -1.47 -19.52
CA GLY A 184 -10.45 -2.40 -19.80
C GLY A 184 -9.06 -1.81 -19.60
N HIS A 185 -8.92 -0.64 -18.99
CA HIS A 185 -7.62 -0.07 -18.65
C HIS A 185 -7.00 -0.79 -17.44
N ILE A 186 -5.67 -0.70 -17.32
CA ILE A 186 -4.95 -1.07 -16.10
C ILE A 186 -4.86 0.20 -15.24
N VAL A 187 -5.41 0.17 -14.03
CA VAL A 187 -5.51 1.37 -13.19
C VAL A 187 -4.56 1.29 -12.01
N ILE A 188 -3.60 2.20 -11.92
CA ILE A 188 -2.74 2.41 -10.75
C ILE A 188 -3.42 3.45 -9.87
N THR A 189 -3.64 3.15 -8.59
CA THR A 189 -4.40 3.98 -7.65
C THR A 189 -3.98 3.68 -6.21
N VAL A 190 -4.56 4.39 -5.23
CA VAL A 190 -4.29 4.23 -3.78
C VAL A 190 -2.79 4.15 -3.46
N GLY A 191 -1.98 4.90 -4.20
CA GLY A 191 -0.53 4.88 -4.06
C GLY A 191 -0.12 5.33 -2.67
N GLY A 192 0.72 4.54 -2.01
CA GLY A 192 1.06 4.75 -0.60
C GLY A 192 -0.06 4.48 0.39
N GLY A 193 -1.16 3.85 -0.04
CA GLY A 193 -2.41 3.76 0.73
C GLY A 193 -3.41 4.89 0.44
N GLY A 194 -3.04 5.86 -0.40
CA GLY A 194 -3.86 7.04 -0.69
C GLY A 194 -3.44 8.27 0.13
N ILE A 195 -3.81 9.46 -0.34
CA ILE A 195 -3.62 10.71 0.40
C ILE A 195 -4.72 10.77 1.47
N PRO A 196 -4.39 10.72 2.76
CA PRO A 196 -5.39 10.76 3.81
C PRO A 196 -6.08 12.12 3.86
N VAL A 197 -7.41 12.11 3.84
CA VAL A 197 -8.24 13.30 3.95
C VAL A 197 -9.32 13.15 5.00
N LEU A 198 -9.67 14.25 5.67
CA LEU A 198 -10.81 14.37 6.57
C LEU A 198 -11.94 15.14 5.86
N GLN A 199 -13.17 14.70 6.08
CA GLN A 199 -14.35 15.46 5.67
C GLN A 199 -14.66 16.52 6.72
N LYS A 200 -14.52 17.80 6.37
CA LYS A 200 -14.94 18.95 7.18
C LYS A 200 -16.18 19.61 6.57
N ALA A 201 -16.72 20.62 7.25
CA ALA A 201 -17.91 21.36 6.82
C ALA A 201 -17.71 22.08 5.47
N ASP A 202 -16.48 22.48 5.16
CA ASP A 202 -16.08 23.24 3.97
C ASP A 202 -15.43 22.37 2.87
N GLY A 203 -15.23 21.08 3.10
CA GLY A 203 -14.70 20.16 2.09
C GLY A 203 -13.75 19.10 2.63
N LEU A 204 -12.95 18.53 1.72
CA LEU A 204 -11.90 17.56 2.05
C LEU A 204 -10.61 18.29 2.42
N HIS A 205 -9.99 17.88 3.52
CA HIS A 205 -8.73 18.45 3.99
C HIS A 205 -7.68 17.36 4.17
N GLY A 206 -6.49 17.56 3.60
CA GLY A 206 -5.34 16.68 3.83
C GLY A 206 -4.96 16.65 5.31
N VAL A 207 -4.51 15.49 5.78
CA VAL A 207 -4.01 15.31 7.16
C VAL A 207 -2.67 14.57 7.14
N ASP A 208 -1.78 14.90 8.07
CA ASP A 208 -0.49 14.23 8.17
C ASP A 208 -0.66 12.81 8.73
N ALA A 209 -0.85 11.84 7.83
CA ALA A 209 -1.01 10.42 8.16
C ALA A 209 -0.42 9.50 7.08
N VAL A 210 -0.23 8.22 7.41
CA VAL A 210 0.12 7.16 6.44
C VAL A 210 -0.89 6.02 6.56
N ILE A 211 -1.75 5.87 5.55
CA ILE A 211 -2.68 4.74 5.51
C ILE A 211 -1.92 3.49 5.08
N ASP A 212 -2.24 2.35 5.69
CA ASP A 212 -1.66 1.08 5.24
C ASP A 212 -2.21 0.70 3.85
N LYS A 213 -1.30 0.55 2.88
CA LYS A 213 -1.64 0.22 1.50
C LYS A 213 -2.45 -1.07 1.36
N ASP A 214 -2.17 -2.09 2.18
CA ASP A 214 -2.78 -3.41 2.06
C ASP A 214 -4.26 -3.27 2.50
N LYS A 215 -4.51 -2.46 3.54
CA LYS A 215 -5.88 -2.08 3.98
C LYS A 215 -6.63 -1.25 2.94
N SER A 216 -6.00 -0.24 2.33
CA SER A 216 -6.65 0.54 1.27
C SER A 216 -6.96 -0.31 0.04
N CYS A 217 -6.07 -1.24 -0.34
CA CYS A 217 -6.33 -2.20 -1.40
C CYS A 217 -7.48 -3.14 -1.03
N ALA A 218 -7.54 -3.63 0.22
CA ALA A 218 -8.64 -4.46 0.69
C ALA A 218 -9.98 -3.73 0.68
N LYS A 219 -10.01 -2.46 1.11
CA LYS A 219 -11.19 -1.60 1.04
C LYS A 219 -11.65 -1.41 -0.40
N LEU A 220 -10.73 -1.03 -1.29
CA LEU A 220 -11.03 -0.82 -2.70
C LEU A 220 -11.53 -2.12 -3.35
N ALA A 221 -10.87 -3.26 -3.08
CA ALA A 221 -11.25 -4.57 -3.60
C ALA A 221 -12.67 -4.96 -3.21
N ALA A 222 -13.06 -4.74 -1.95
CA ALA A 222 -14.42 -4.99 -1.50
C ALA A 222 -15.42 -4.05 -2.19
N ASP A 223 -15.09 -2.75 -2.28
CA ASP A 223 -15.96 -1.74 -2.86
C ASP A 223 -16.23 -1.97 -4.35
N VAL A 224 -15.20 -2.37 -5.11
CA VAL A 224 -15.31 -2.66 -6.55
C VAL A 224 -15.72 -4.10 -6.85
N LYS A 225 -16.07 -4.87 -5.81
CA LYS A 225 -16.44 -6.29 -5.87
C LYS A 225 -15.45 -7.13 -6.66
N ALA A 226 -14.16 -6.91 -6.42
CA ALA A 226 -13.10 -7.66 -7.08
C ALA A 226 -13.23 -9.14 -6.76
N ASP A 227 -13.08 -10.01 -7.77
CA ASP A 227 -13.08 -11.45 -7.57
C ASP A 227 -11.86 -11.88 -6.73
N LYS A 228 -10.74 -11.13 -6.82
CA LYS A 228 -9.55 -11.37 -6.00
C LYS A 228 -8.85 -10.11 -5.49
N LEU A 229 -8.42 -10.14 -4.23
CA LEU A 229 -7.38 -9.26 -3.69
C LEU A 229 -6.05 -10.02 -3.70
N VAL A 230 -5.01 -9.49 -4.34
CA VAL A 230 -3.70 -10.14 -4.45
C VAL A 230 -2.64 -9.28 -3.77
N ILE A 231 -2.13 -9.71 -2.62
CA ILE A 231 -1.03 -9.05 -1.92
C ILE A 231 0.28 -9.68 -2.34
N LEU A 232 1.14 -8.89 -3.00
CA LEU A 232 2.45 -9.33 -3.45
C LEU A 232 3.54 -8.99 -2.42
N THR A 233 4.26 -10.02 -1.97
CA THR A 233 5.27 -9.94 -0.91
C THR A 233 6.58 -10.66 -1.30
N ALA A 234 7.50 -10.81 -0.36
CA ALA A 234 8.79 -11.49 -0.56
C ALA A 234 8.72 -13.02 -0.57
N VAL A 235 7.62 -13.59 -0.05
CA VAL A 235 7.45 -15.04 0.17
C VAL A 235 6.32 -15.58 -0.70
N GLU A 236 6.41 -16.85 -1.10
CA GLU A 236 5.38 -17.50 -1.92
C GLU A 236 4.12 -17.82 -1.14
N GLN A 237 4.23 -18.11 0.15
CA GLN A 237 3.14 -18.48 1.04
C GLN A 237 3.34 -17.90 2.44
N VAL A 238 2.24 -17.66 3.14
CA VAL A 238 2.22 -17.38 4.58
C VAL A 238 2.59 -18.65 5.32
N CYS A 239 3.40 -18.53 6.37
CA CYS A 239 3.79 -19.65 7.22
C CYS A 239 3.40 -19.41 8.67
N ILE A 240 3.00 -20.45 9.37
CA ILE A 240 3.09 -20.51 10.84
C ILE A 240 4.47 -21.02 11.25
N ASN A 241 4.88 -20.70 12.49
CA ASN A 241 6.20 -21.03 13.02
C ASN A 241 7.34 -20.56 12.11
N PHE A 242 7.20 -19.36 11.54
CA PHE A 242 8.18 -18.80 10.62
C PHE A 242 9.59 -18.74 11.24
N ASN A 243 10.61 -19.17 10.48
CA ASN A 243 12.00 -19.33 10.92
C ASN A 243 12.22 -20.29 12.10
N LYS A 244 11.31 -21.24 12.34
CA LYS A 244 11.46 -22.32 13.33
C LYS A 244 11.55 -23.69 12.64
N PRO A 245 12.09 -24.73 13.31
CA PRO A 245 12.19 -26.08 12.72
C PRO A 245 10.86 -26.69 12.28
N ASN A 246 9.75 -26.30 12.91
CA ASN A 246 8.39 -26.73 12.59
C ASN A 246 7.62 -25.71 11.74
N GLN A 247 8.33 -24.92 10.91
CA GLN A 247 7.70 -24.00 9.96
C GLN A 247 6.77 -24.76 9.02
N GLN A 248 5.54 -24.24 8.87
CA GLN A 248 4.53 -24.84 8.00
C GLN A 248 3.92 -23.75 7.11
N ALA A 249 3.99 -23.96 5.79
CA ALA A 249 3.34 -23.11 4.81
C ALA A 249 1.82 -23.38 4.77
N LEU A 250 1.04 -22.31 4.63
CA LEU A 250 -0.42 -22.34 4.61
C LEU A 250 -0.88 -22.13 3.17
N SER A 251 -1.48 -23.14 2.56
CA SER A 251 -2.02 -23.04 1.19
C SER A 251 -3.40 -22.38 1.17
N LYS A 252 -4.22 -22.68 2.17
CA LYS A 252 -5.56 -22.13 2.33
C LYS A 252 -5.82 -21.78 3.78
N LEU A 253 -6.56 -20.70 4.02
CA LEU A 253 -7.09 -20.31 5.32
C LEU A 253 -8.53 -19.83 5.16
N ASN A 254 -9.37 -20.09 6.15
CA ASN A 254 -10.58 -19.30 6.36
C ASN A 254 -10.40 -18.27 7.48
N ILE A 255 -11.44 -17.48 7.73
CA ILE A 255 -11.41 -16.42 8.76
C ILE A 255 -11.08 -17.00 10.14
N ALA A 256 -11.72 -18.10 10.54
CA ALA A 256 -11.55 -18.69 11.86
C ALA A 256 -10.11 -19.22 12.07
N GLU A 257 -9.54 -19.88 11.07
CA GLU A 257 -8.16 -20.38 11.11
C GLU A 257 -7.16 -19.23 11.20
N ALA A 258 -7.34 -18.19 10.38
CA ALA A 258 -6.46 -17.03 10.39
C ALA A 258 -6.54 -16.27 11.72
N GLU A 259 -7.73 -16.07 12.29
CA GLU A 259 -7.92 -15.45 13.61
C GLU A 259 -7.24 -16.24 14.72
N LYS A 260 -7.37 -17.58 14.69
CA LYS A 260 -6.66 -18.46 15.61
C LYS A 260 -5.14 -18.23 15.53
N TYR A 261 -4.57 -18.26 14.33
CA TYR A 261 -3.13 -18.07 14.15
C TYR A 261 -2.65 -16.65 14.52
N ILE A 262 -3.50 -15.64 14.35
CA ILE A 262 -3.24 -14.28 14.84
C ILE A 262 -3.19 -14.27 16.36
N ALA A 263 -4.17 -14.88 17.04
CA ALA A 263 -4.23 -14.95 18.50
C ALA A 263 -3.05 -15.72 19.10
N GLU A 264 -2.58 -16.75 18.40
CA GLU A 264 -1.37 -17.54 18.74
C GLU A 264 -0.06 -16.79 18.44
N GLY A 265 -0.12 -15.61 17.82
CA GLY A 265 1.05 -14.77 17.56
C GLY A 265 1.95 -15.27 16.43
N HIS A 266 1.43 -16.06 15.48
CA HIS A 266 2.23 -16.62 14.39
C HIS A 266 2.67 -15.58 13.34
N PHE A 267 1.97 -14.44 13.23
CA PHE A 267 2.26 -13.42 12.22
C PHE A 267 2.91 -12.17 12.83
N ALA A 268 4.05 -11.75 12.25
CA ALA A 268 4.80 -10.60 12.75
C ALA A 268 4.08 -9.27 12.48
N LYS A 269 3.95 -8.42 13.51
CA LYS A 269 3.26 -7.11 13.49
C LYS A 269 3.79 -6.13 12.44
N GLY A 270 5.08 -6.22 12.10
CA GLY A 270 5.74 -5.32 11.14
C GLY A 270 5.67 -5.75 9.68
N SER A 271 5.14 -6.94 9.37
CA SER A 271 5.22 -7.50 8.01
C SER A 271 3.99 -8.30 7.60
N MET A 272 3.81 -9.50 8.15
CA MET A 272 2.80 -10.45 7.70
C MET A 272 1.43 -10.21 8.33
N LEU A 273 1.39 -9.79 9.61
CA LEU A 273 0.11 -9.57 10.30
C LEU A 273 -0.78 -8.54 9.58
N PRO A 274 -0.29 -7.34 9.18
CA PRO A 274 -1.13 -6.38 8.46
C PRO A 274 -1.68 -6.92 7.13
N LYS A 275 -0.97 -7.86 6.48
CA LYS A 275 -1.41 -8.49 5.22
C LYS A 275 -2.57 -9.44 5.46
N VAL A 276 -2.42 -10.30 6.46
CA VAL A 276 -3.48 -11.23 6.84
C VAL A 276 -4.71 -10.45 7.32
N GLU A 277 -4.53 -9.40 8.13
CA GLU A 277 -5.64 -8.54 8.57
C GLU A 277 -6.36 -7.85 7.41
N ALA A 278 -5.62 -7.32 6.42
CA ALA A 278 -6.21 -6.74 5.22
C ALA A 278 -6.99 -7.78 4.38
N CYS A 279 -6.44 -8.98 4.21
CA CYS A 279 -7.13 -10.09 3.55
C CYS A 279 -8.43 -10.45 4.29
N LEU A 280 -8.40 -10.52 5.63
CA LEU A 280 -9.58 -10.79 6.45
C LEU A 280 -10.63 -9.68 6.34
N GLN A 281 -10.21 -8.41 6.33
CA GLN A 281 -11.11 -7.29 6.11
C GLN A 281 -11.82 -7.38 4.76
N PHE A 282 -11.09 -7.75 3.70
CA PHE A 282 -11.67 -7.95 2.37
C PHE A 282 -12.72 -9.06 2.36
N VAL A 283 -12.37 -10.28 2.78
CA VAL A 283 -13.30 -11.43 2.70
C VAL A 283 -14.48 -11.34 3.68
N ARG A 284 -14.36 -10.56 4.76
CA ARG A 284 -15.50 -10.22 5.63
C ARG A 284 -16.49 -9.29 4.94
N ASN A 285 -15.98 -8.29 4.23
CA ASN A 285 -16.80 -7.27 3.55
C ASN A 285 -17.34 -7.75 2.20
N TYR A 286 -16.67 -8.72 1.56
CA TYR A 286 -17.08 -9.31 0.29
C TYR A 286 -16.79 -10.82 0.29
N LYS A 287 -17.78 -11.61 0.73
CA LYS A 287 -17.65 -13.06 0.98
C LYS A 287 -17.42 -13.90 -0.28
N ASP A 288 -17.81 -13.38 -1.44
CA ASP A 288 -17.63 -14.04 -2.73
C ASP A 288 -16.20 -13.86 -3.28
N GLY A 289 -15.44 -12.92 -2.74
CA GLY A 289 -14.06 -12.66 -3.12
C GLY A 289 -13.07 -13.60 -2.43
N GLN A 290 -11.89 -13.72 -3.03
CA GLN A 290 -10.77 -14.48 -2.47
C GLN A 290 -9.55 -13.58 -2.28
N ALA A 291 -8.92 -13.62 -1.10
CA ALA A 291 -7.63 -12.96 -0.93
C ALA A 291 -6.49 -13.94 -1.22
N VAL A 292 -5.43 -13.47 -1.87
CA VAL A 292 -4.26 -14.27 -2.25
C VAL A 292 -3.01 -13.55 -1.78
N ILE A 293 -2.16 -14.23 -1.01
CA ILE A 293 -0.83 -13.74 -0.64
C ILE A 293 0.20 -14.61 -1.37
N THR A 294 1.10 -13.97 -2.12
CA THR A 294 2.18 -14.66 -2.84
C THR A 294 3.33 -13.72 -3.21
N SER A 295 4.34 -14.22 -3.91
CA SER A 295 5.46 -13.43 -4.41
C SER A 295 5.17 -12.83 -5.80
N LEU A 296 5.81 -11.71 -6.13
CA LEU A 296 5.66 -11.06 -7.45
C LEU A 296 6.04 -11.98 -8.61
N ALA A 297 7.09 -12.80 -8.44
CA ALA A 297 7.54 -13.75 -9.45
C ALA A 297 6.52 -14.88 -9.69
N ASN A 298 5.75 -15.23 -8.66
CA ASN A 298 4.78 -16.32 -8.72
C ASN A 298 3.34 -15.86 -9.00
N ALA A 299 3.08 -14.55 -9.08
CA ALA A 299 1.74 -13.97 -9.22
C ALA A 299 0.88 -14.63 -10.32
N GLY A 300 1.45 -14.86 -11.51
CA GLY A 300 0.75 -15.50 -12.63
C GLY A 300 0.38 -16.97 -12.37
N ASN A 301 1.22 -17.71 -11.64
CA ASN A 301 0.98 -19.10 -11.28
C ASN A 301 0.01 -19.21 -10.10
N ALA A 302 0.14 -18.35 -9.10
CA ALA A 302 -0.74 -18.30 -7.93
C ALA A 302 -2.22 -18.18 -8.32
N LEU A 303 -2.54 -17.32 -9.30
CA LEU A 303 -3.91 -17.18 -9.79
C LEU A 303 -4.45 -18.39 -10.58
N LYS A 304 -3.57 -19.32 -10.95
CA LYS A 304 -3.91 -20.59 -11.62
C LYS A 304 -3.84 -21.79 -10.66
N GLY A 305 -3.80 -21.56 -9.35
CA GLY A 305 -3.71 -22.62 -8.33
C GLY A 305 -2.29 -23.04 -7.96
N GLY A 306 -1.27 -22.30 -8.38
CA GLY A 306 0.12 -22.47 -7.93
C GLY A 306 0.34 -22.03 -6.47
N ASN A 307 1.57 -22.21 -5.97
CA ASN A 307 1.97 -21.94 -4.58
C ASN A 307 1.51 -20.56 -4.09
N SER A 308 0.50 -20.52 -3.24
CA SER A 308 0.01 -19.26 -2.66
C SER A 308 -0.73 -19.58 -1.37
N THR A 309 -1.01 -18.53 -0.59
CA THR A 309 -1.99 -18.62 0.50
C THR A 309 -3.28 -17.99 0.03
N VAL A 310 -4.32 -18.80 -0.11
CA VAL A 310 -5.68 -18.34 -0.45
C VAL A 310 -6.50 -18.21 0.83
N ILE A 311 -7.06 -17.03 1.06
CA ILE A 311 -7.92 -16.75 2.22
C ILE A 311 -9.36 -16.57 1.71
N THR A 312 -10.30 -17.33 2.28
CA THR A 312 -11.73 -17.28 1.97
C THR A 312 -12.55 -16.96 3.22
N ALA A 313 -13.81 -16.55 3.03
CA ALA A 313 -14.70 -16.27 4.16
C ALA A 313 -15.01 -17.53 5.00
N ASN A 314 -15.17 -18.68 4.34
CA ASN A 314 -15.48 -19.98 4.93
C ASN A 314 -14.40 -21.02 4.59
#